data_AF-A0A2A6C104-F1
#
_entry.id   AF-A0A2A6C104-F1
#
_cell.length_a   1.000
_cell.length_b   1.000
_cell.length_c   1.000
_cell.angle_alpha   90.00
_cell.angle_beta   90.00
_cell.angle_gamma   90.00
#
_symmetry.space_group_name_H-M   'P 1'
#
loop_
_entity.id
_entity.type
_entity.pdbx_description
1 polymer ?
#
loop_
_entity_poly.entity_id
_entity_poly.type
_entity_poly.pdbx_seq_one_letter_code
_entity_poly.pdbx_strand_id
1 'polypeptide(L)'
;MAGTMRYPLSNFQMLRYIIGLAVLVACLKAQMIRQCLCSEVNTCASTAASSINQCADRCQAHFTALGANYAAARQCIVAHQGQITAAANCARNSFGQVCANRAGAMVPKRYPETVQIAAVREVQGMIARSGLTSQVQALMGPAKKIGGCLTKCAQANSCAKLGCGLALPADNILVATAKRCAFQAGFNTAVARQVCNCLANAGVNTCANSAATSINQCADRCQAHFTALGANYAAARQCIVAHQGQITAAANCARSSFGNICANAPGATVPKRYPETVQIAAFREVQGMIARSGLTAQAQALMGPARKIGGCLAKCAQANSCAKLGCGLALPADNILVSTAKRCAISAGFNTPVAREICNCLANAGVSILRPMCDHIVISFLRHELLRIIDAMFICLPITDKQADQLAASLAEKVAVALEKHYVVKKRTEFYNITEAQFDAAFKQLRIELIGIE
;
A
#
# COMPACT_ATOMS: atom_id res chain seq x y z
N MET A 1 -40.12 -8.66 29.78
CA MET A 1 -41.00 -7.47 29.72
C MET A 1 -40.31 -6.44 28.84
N ALA A 2 -40.78 -6.29 27.60
CA ALA A 2 -40.21 -5.38 26.60
C ALA A 2 -40.89 -4.01 26.74
N GLY A 3 -40.13 -2.97 27.08
CA GLY A 3 -40.60 -1.59 27.18
C GLY A 3 -40.26 -0.80 25.93
N THR A 4 -41.25 -0.54 25.08
CA THR A 4 -41.14 0.35 23.92
C THR A 4 -41.24 1.82 24.36
N MET A 5 -40.12 2.54 24.42
CA MET A 5 -40.11 4.00 24.57
C MET A 5 -40.53 4.67 23.25
N ARG A 6 -41.71 5.27 23.22
CA ARG A 6 -42.15 6.23 22.19
C ARG A 6 -41.82 7.64 22.67
N TYR A 7 -40.85 8.30 22.06
CA TYR A 7 -40.65 9.74 22.24
C TYR A 7 -41.59 10.49 21.27
N PRO A 8 -42.51 11.35 21.74
CA PRO A 8 -43.31 12.19 20.87
C PRO A 8 -42.42 13.31 20.31
N LEU A 9 -42.07 13.21 19.02
CA LEU A 9 -41.54 14.33 18.26
C LEU A 9 -42.58 15.45 18.26
N SER A 10 -42.27 16.57 18.92
CA SER A 10 -43.19 17.71 19.03
C SER A 10 -43.45 18.34 17.65
N ASN A 11 -44.71 18.71 17.38
CA ASN A 11 -45.17 19.29 16.11
C ASN A 11 -44.34 20.50 15.62
N PHE A 12 -43.64 21.19 16.52
CA PHE A 12 -42.75 22.31 16.20
C PHE A 12 -41.47 21.91 15.44
N GLN A 13 -40.94 20.70 15.64
CA GLN A 13 -39.77 20.25 14.87
C GLN A 13 -40.13 19.91 13.42
N MET A 14 -41.28 19.27 13.19
CA MET A 14 -41.78 18.98 11.83
C MET A 14 -42.00 20.27 11.03
N LEU A 15 -42.59 21.31 11.64
CA LEU A 15 -42.85 22.58 10.95
C LEU A 15 -41.54 23.28 10.52
N ARG A 16 -40.49 23.25 11.34
CA ARG A 16 -39.17 23.81 11.00
C ARG A 16 -38.51 23.08 9.83
N TYR A 17 -38.63 21.75 9.76
CA TYR A 17 -38.12 20.98 8.62
C TYR A 17 -38.90 21.30 7.33
N ILE A 18 -40.22 21.43 7.39
CA ILE A 18 -41.06 21.75 6.21
C ILE A 18 -40.73 23.15 5.68
N ILE A 19 -40.62 24.16 6.56
CA ILE A 19 -40.27 25.53 6.15
C ILE A 19 -38.84 25.57 5.58
N GLY A 20 -37.89 24.87 6.21
CA GLY A 20 -36.53 24.75 5.71
C GLY A 20 -36.46 24.11 4.33
N LEU A 21 -37.23 23.04 4.09
CA LEU A 21 -37.31 22.36 2.80
C LEU A 21 -37.95 23.24 1.72
N ALA A 22 -39.04 23.96 2.06
CA ALA A 22 -39.75 24.83 1.13
C ALA A 22 -38.88 26.01 0.66
N VAL A 23 -38.09 26.62 1.56
CA VAL A 23 -37.14 27.69 1.21
C VAL A 23 -36.03 27.15 0.31
N LEU A 24 -35.52 25.94 0.59
CA LEU A 24 -34.50 25.29 -0.23
C LEU A 24 -35.02 24.98 -1.65
N VAL A 25 -36.28 24.53 -1.77
CA VAL A 25 -36.94 24.29 -3.06
C VAL A 25 -37.17 25.59 -3.84
N ALA A 26 -37.56 26.67 -3.16
CA ALA A 26 -37.78 27.98 -3.80
C ALA A 26 -36.49 28.61 -4.35
N CYS A 27 -35.33 28.30 -3.76
CA CYS A 27 -34.03 28.77 -4.24
C CYS A 27 -33.46 27.98 -5.43
N LEU A 28 -34.07 26.85 -5.83
CA LEU A 28 -33.59 26.02 -6.95
C LEU A 28 -34.04 26.52 -8.33
N LYS A 29 -34.38 27.81 -8.51
CA LYS A 29 -34.67 28.35 -9.84
C LYS A 29 -33.45 28.17 -10.75
N ALA A 30 -33.55 27.23 -11.69
CA ALA A 30 -32.54 26.99 -12.70
C ALA A 30 -32.29 28.30 -13.46
N GLN A 31 -31.09 28.86 -13.33
CA GLN A 31 -30.70 30.05 -14.09
C GLN A 31 -30.67 29.68 -15.58
N MET A 32 -31.35 30.43 -16.43
CA MET A 32 -31.28 30.26 -17.89
C MET A 32 -30.18 31.15 -18.45
N ILE A 33 -29.48 30.69 -19.49
CA ILE A 33 -28.44 31.43 -20.20
C ILE A 33 -28.65 31.28 -21.71
N ARG A 34 -28.16 32.24 -22.51
CA ARG A 34 -28.20 32.16 -23.98
C ARG A 34 -27.53 30.87 -24.47
N GLN A 35 -28.12 30.18 -25.43
CA GLN A 35 -27.47 29.06 -26.10
C GLN A 35 -26.34 29.57 -27.02
N CYS A 36 -25.18 28.92 -26.98
CA CYS A 36 -24.06 29.26 -27.85
C CYS A 36 -24.40 28.99 -29.32
N LEU A 37 -23.89 29.85 -30.21
CA LEU A 37 -23.94 29.64 -31.65
C LEU A 37 -22.93 28.55 -32.05
N CYS A 38 -23.25 27.76 -33.07
CA CYS A 38 -22.33 26.72 -33.54
C CYS A 38 -21.00 27.28 -34.04
N SER A 39 -20.97 28.51 -34.58
CA SER A 39 -19.73 29.21 -34.94
C SER A 39 -18.84 29.52 -33.72
N GLU A 40 -19.42 29.95 -32.60
CA GLU A 40 -18.69 30.22 -31.35
C GLU A 40 -18.10 28.92 -30.78
N VAL A 41 -18.88 27.85 -30.80
CA VAL A 41 -18.48 26.53 -30.27
C VAL A 41 -17.41 25.88 -31.12
N ASN A 42 -17.48 26.01 -32.45
CA ASN A 42 -16.49 25.43 -33.37
C ASN A 42 -15.09 26.04 -33.16
N THR A 43 -15.02 27.36 -33.02
CA THR A 43 -13.76 28.08 -32.72
C THR A 43 -13.20 27.71 -31.34
N CYS A 44 -14.09 27.50 -30.36
CA CYS A 44 -13.71 26.99 -29.06
C CYS A 44 -13.18 25.54 -29.12
N ALA A 45 -13.86 24.66 -29.85
CA ALA A 45 -13.51 23.24 -29.90
C ALA A 45 -12.13 22.99 -30.55
N SER A 46 -11.74 23.77 -31.56
CA SER A 46 -10.43 23.66 -32.20
C SER A 46 -9.28 24.09 -31.29
N THR A 47 -9.51 25.04 -30.37
CA THR A 47 -8.53 25.51 -29.39
C THR A 47 -8.53 24.68 -28.10
N ALA A 48 -9.63 23.99 -27.78
CA ALA A 48 -9.73 23.14 -26.60
C ALA A 48 -8.67 22.03 -26.58
N ALA A 49 -8.43 21.36 -27.72
CA ALA A 49 -7.49 20.25 -27.82
C ALA A 49 -6.04 20.65 -27.46
N SER A 50 -5.58 21.82 -27.90
CA SER A 50 -4.24 22.32 -27.58
C SER A 50 -4.14 22.83 -26.14
N SER A 51 -5.23 23.36 -25.59
CA SER A 51 -5.28 23.85 -24.21
C SER A 51 -5.17 22.76 -23.14
N ILE A 52 -5.51 21.50 -23.46
CA ILE A 52 -5.44 20.39 -22.50
C ILE A 52 -4.01 20.21 -21.97
N ASN A 53 -3.02 20.24 -22.87
CA ASN A 53 -1.62 20.09 -22.48
C ASN A 53 -1.15 21.28 -21.64
N GLN A 54 -1.49 22.51 -22.03
CA GLN A 54 -1.16 23.71 -21.25
C GLN A 54 -1.80 23.69 -19.86
N CYS A 55 -3.03 23.19 -19.75
CA CYS A 55 -3.71 23.04 -18.47
C CYS A 55 -3.12 21.92 -17.62
N ALA A 56 -2.73 20.80 -18.23
CA ALA A 56 -2.00 19.77 -17.53
C ALA A 56 -0.68 20.31 -16.96
N ASP A 57 0.06 21.11 -17.73
CA ASP A 57 1.34 21.70 -17.32
C ASP A 57 1.13 22.69 -16.16
N ARG A 58 0.08 23.54 -16.22
CA ARG A 58 -0.29 24.43 -15.10
C ARG A 58 -0.71 23.67 -13.84
N CYS A 59 -1.29 22.49 -14.00
CA CYS A 59 -1.76 21.65 -12.90
C CYS A 59 -0.70 20.65 -12.39
N GLN A 60 0.56 20.75 -12.83
CA GLN A 60 1.63 19.82 -12.47
C GLN A 60 1.80 19.62 -10.96
N ALA A 61 1.61 20.67 -10.16
CA ALA A 61 1.78 20.61 -8.70
C ALA A 61 0.82 19.59 -8.03
N HIS A 62 -0.34 19.32 -8.63
CA HIS A 62 -1.27 18.33 -8.11
C HIS A 62 -0.88 16.90 -8.49
N PHE A 63 -0.15 16.72 -9.60
CA PHE A 63 0.45 15.43 -9.97
C PHE A 63 1.69 15.12 -9.14
N THR A 64 2.53 16.11 -8.87
CA THR A 64 3.71 15.91 -7.99
C THR A 64 3.30 15.65 -6.55
N ALA A 65 2.18 16.23 -6.08
CA ALA A 65 1.59 15.91 -4.78
C ALA A 65 1.11 14.44 -4.67
N LEU A 66 0.93 13.74 -5.79
CA LEU A 66 0.66 12.30 -5.83
C LEU A 66 1.95 11.45 -5.77
N GLY A 67 3.12 12.07 -5.66
CA GLY A 67 4.42 11.41 -5.76
C GLY A 67 4.84 11.09 -7.20
N ALA A 68 4.11 11.62 -8.20
CA ALA A 68 4.41 11.36 -9.60
C ALA A 68 5.53 12.27 -10.13
N ASN A 69 6.46 11.69 -10.87
CA ASN A 69 7.25 12.39 -11.87
C ASN A 69 6.31 12.91 -12.97
N TYR A 70 6.10 14.22 -12.98
CA TYR A 70 5.16 14.86 -13.90
C TYR A 70 5.49 14.61 -15.38
N ALA A 71 6.77 14.65 -15.77
CA ALA A 71 7.17 14.42 -17.15
C ALA A 71 6.81 13.02 -17.63
N ALA A 72 7.06 12.00 -16.80
CA ALA A 72 6.67 10.62 -17.10
C ALA A 72 5.14 10.45 -17.12
N ALA A 73 4.42 11.01 -16.14
CA ALA A 73 2.96 10.94 -16.10
C ALA A 73 2.31 11.63 -17.31
N ARG A 74 2.87 12.76 -17.75
CA ARG A 74 2.45 13.48 -18.95
C ARG A 74 2.67 12.64 -20.20
N GLN A 75 3.83 11.98 -20.34
CA GLN A 75 4.09 11.05 -21.45
C GLN A 75 3.07 9.91 -21.48
N CYS A 76 2.66 9.37 -20.32
CA CYS A 76 1.61 8.36 -20.25
C CYS A 76 0.28 8.85 -20.82
N ILE A 77 -0.14 10.08 -20.48
CA ILE A 77 -1.40 10.64 -20.97
C ILE A 77 -1.32 10.91 -22.48
N VAL A 78 -0.20 11.50 -22.93
CA VAL A 78 0.03 11.82 -24.34
C VAL A 78 0.08 10.56 -25.22
N ALA A 79 0.61 9.44 -24.71
CA ALA A 79 0.61 8.16 -25.42
C ALA A 79 -0.82 7.67 -25.78
N HIS A 80 -1.84 8.12 -25.05
CA HIS A 80 -3.24 7.80 -25.30
C HIS A 80 -4.04 8.96 -25.90
N GLN A 81 -3.37 10.02 -26.37
CA GLN A 81 -4.03 11.22 -26.90
C GLN A 81 -4.98 10.90 -28.05
N GLY A 82 -4.61 9.99 -28.96
CA GLY A 82 -5.48 9.57 -30.06
C GLY A 82 -6.82 8.99 -29.58
N GLN A 83 -6.80 8.17 -28.52
CA GLN A 83 -8.00 7.59 -27.93
C GLN A 83 -8.84 8.65 -27.21
N ILE A 84 -8.19 9.61 -26.53
CA ILE A 84 -8.87 10.74 -25.89
C ILE A 84 -9.59 11.58 -26.95
N THR A 85 -8.92 11.91 -28.05
CA THR A 85 -9.50 12.67 -29.16
C THR A 85 -10.64 11.90 -29.83
N ALA A 86 -10.49 10.60 -30.06
CA ALA A 86 -11.55 9.76 -30.60
C ALA A 86 -12.78 9.70 -29.68
N ALA A 87 -12.57 9.56 -28.36
CA ALA A 87 -13.64 9.56 -27.38
C ALA A 87 -14.37 10.92 -27.32
N ALA A 88 -13.62 12.03 -27.39
CA ALA A 88 -14.17 13.38 -27.42
C ALA A 88 -15.01 13.62 -28.68
N ASN A 89 -14.53 13.19 -29.85
CA ASN A 89 -15.27 13.28 -31.11
C ASN A 89 -16.54 12.43 -31.10
N CYS A 90 -16.46 11.20 -30.59
CA CYS A 90 -17.64 10.36 -30.38
C CYS A 90 -18.68 11.05 -29.48
N ALA A 91 -18.24 11.60 -28.34
CA ALA A 91 -19.15 12.26 -27.41
C ALA A 91 -19.82 13.46 -28.06
N ARG A 92 -19.05 14.29 -28.79
CA ARG A 92 -19.56 15.42 -29.55
C ARG A 92 -20.63 15.02 -30.56
N ASN A 93 -20.39 13.96 -31.33
CA ASN A 93 -21.33 13.47 -32.35
C ASN A 93 -22.57 12.83 -31.71
N SER A 94 -22.45 12.25 -30.52
CA SER A 94 -23.55 11.57 -29.82
C SER A 94 -24.63 12.51 -29.28
N PHE A 95 -24.32 13.79 -29.06
CA PHE A 95 -25.29 14.76 -28.55
C PHE A 95 -26.03 15.53 -29.66
N GLY A 96 -25.71 15.26 -30.93
CA GLY A 96 -26.31 15.96 -32.06
C GLY A 96 -26.05 17.48 -32.02
N GLN A 97 -27.04 18.26 -32.44
CA GLN A 97 -26.93 19.72 -32.48
C GLN A 97 -27.18 20.33 -31.09
N VAL A 98 -26.10 20.52 -30.32
CA VAL A 98 -26.13 21.13 -28.96
C VAL A 98 -26.02 22.66 -28.97
N CYS A 99 -25.76 23.26 -30.13
CA CYS A 99 -25.58 24.70 -30.35
C CYS A 99 -26.67 25.24 -31.27
N ALA A 100 -26.99 26.53 -31.14
CA ALA A 100 -28.00 27.16 -31.98
C ALA A 100 -27.39 27.61 -33.31
N ASN A 101 -28.16 27.49 -34.41
CA ASN A 101 -27.77 28.08 -35.69
C ASN A 101 -28.06 29.59 -35.76
N ARG A 102 -28.92 30.09 -34.86
CA ARG A 102 -29.34 31.49 -34.77
C ARG A 102 -29.45 31.89 -33.29
N ALA A 103 -29.27 33.18 -33.00
CA ALA A 103 -29.41 33.68 -31.63
C ALA A 103 -30.87 33.60 -31.16
N GLY A 104 -31.10 33.50 -29.84
CA GLY A 104 -32.43 33.61 -29.22
C GLY A 104 -32.85 32.41 -28.37
N ALA A 105 -32.26 31.23 -28.56
CA ALA A 105 -32.54 30.08 -27.70
C ALA A 105 -31.89 30.26 -26.31
N MET A 106 -32.62 29.87 -25.26
CA MET A 106 -32.16 29.88 -23.87
C MET A 106 -32.05 28.44 -23.37
N VAL A 107 -31.00 28.13 -22.63
CA VAL A 107 -30.75 26.81 -22.05
C VAL A 107 -30.48 26.92 -20.56
N PRO A 108 -30.75 25.88 -19.76
CA PRO A 108 -30.37 25.86 -18.35
C PRO A 108 -28.85 26.00 -18.20
N LYS A 109 -28.43 26.93 -17.34
CA LYS A 109 -27.02 27.14 -16.98
C LYS A 109 -26.48 25.91 -16.26
N ARG A 110 -25.34 25.41 -16.74
CA ARG A 110 -24.65 24.27 -16.14
C ARG A 110 -23.43 24.71 -15.36
N TYR A 111 -23.17 23.98 -14.28
CA TYR A 111 -22.02 24.17 -13.42
C TYR A 111 -21.09 22.98 -13.63
N PRO A 112 -19.82 23.16 -14.01
CA PRO A 112 -18.93 22.03 -14.24
C PRO A 112 -18.72 21.16 -12.99
N GLU A 113 -18.93 21.72 -11.80
CA GLU A 113 -18.93 20.98 -10.53
C GLU A 113 -19.97 19.84 -10.52
N THR A 114 -21.16 20.04 -11.10
CA THR A 114 -22.20 18.99 -11.13
C THR A 114 -21.82 17.86 -12.07
N VAL A 115 -21.24 18.19 -13.24
CA VAL A 115 -20.67 17.22 -14.18
C VAL A 115 -19.52 16.43 -13.54
N GLN A 116 -18.62 17.10 -12.82
CA GLN A 116 -17.54 16.44 -12.09
C GLN A 116 -18.08 15.46 -11.04
N ILE A 117 -19.10 15.85 -10.28
CA ILE A 117 -19.73 14.96 -9.29
C ILE A 117 -20.35 13.73 -9.97
N ALA A 118 -21.05 13.92 -11.09
CA ALA A 118 -21.62 12.82 -11.86
C ALA A 118 -20.52 11.88 -12.40
N ALA A 119 -19.42 12.44 -12.92
CA ALA A 119 -18.27 11.66 -13.40
C ALA A 119 -17.62 10.85 -12.28
N VAL A 120 -17.41 11.49 -11.12
CA VAL A 120 -16.87 10.84 -9.92
C VAL A 120 -17.78 9.70 -9.45
N ARG A 121 -19.10 9.91 -9.40
CA ARG A 121 -20.06 8.87 -9.03
C ARG A 121 -20.05 7.68 -10.00
N GLU A 122 -19.97 7.93 -11.30
CA GLU A 122 -19.89 6.86 -12.31
C GLU A 122 -18.60 6.04 -12.15
N VAL A 123 -17.48 6.71 -11.94
CA VAL A 123 -16.18 6.07 -11.67
C VAL A 123 -16.23 5.27 -10.37
N GLN A 124 -16.79 5.82 -9.29
CA GLN A 124 -17.01 5.08 -8.04
C GLN A 124 -17.87 3.84 -8.25
N GLY A 125 -18.92 3.92 -9.05
CA GLY A 125 -19.75 2.77 -9.42
C GLY A 125 -18.97 1.68 -10.17
N MET A 126 -18.07 2.06 -11.08
CA MET A 126 -17.18 1.11 -11.76
C MET A 126 -16.19 0.45 -10.79
N ILE A 127 -15.58 1.24 -9.92
CA ILE A 127 -14.61 0.75 -8.93
C ILE A 127 -15.29 -0.20 -7.93
N ALA A 128 -16.48 0.17 -7.45
CA ALA A 128 -17.27 -0.65 -6.53
C ALA A 128 -17.62 -2.01 -7.15
N ARG A 129 -18.09 -2.01 -8.42
CA ARG A 129 -18.34 -3.26 -9.16
C ARG A 129 -17.09 -4.12 -9.36
N SER A 130 -15.90 -3.50 -9.32
CA SER A 130 -14.62 -4.20 -9.47
C SER A 130 -14.02 -4.65 -8.13
N GLY A 131 -14.66 -4.35 -6.99
CA GLY A 131 -14.13 -4.66 -5.66
C GLY A 131 -12.90 -3.83 -5.24
N LEU A 132 -12.59 -2.74 -5.96
CA LEU A 132 -11.40 -1.92 -5.75
C LEU A 132 -11.67 -0.63 -4.96
N THR A 133 -12.86 -0.50 -4.36
CA THR A 133 -13.39 0.75 -3.79
C THR A 133 -12.42 1.40 -2.82
N SER A 134 -11.83 0.58 -1.97
CA SER A 134 -10.95 1.00 -0.89
C SER A 134 -9.51 1.31 -1.34
N GLN A 135 -9.04 0.74 -2.46
CA GLN A 135 -7.73 1.04 -3.04
C GLN A 135 -7.74 2.38 -3.79
N VAL A 136 -8.83 2.69 -4.49
CA VAL A 136 -8.94 3.91 -5.29
C VAL A 136 -9.39 5.11 -4.45
N GLN A 137 -10.02 4.90 -3.29
CA GLN A 137 -10.50 5.98 -2.43
C GLN A 137 -9.38 6.95 -2.01
N ALA A 138 -8.17 6.44 -1.78
CA ALA A 138 -7.00 7.27 -1.46
C ALA A 138 -6.57 8.18 -2.64
N LEU A 139 -6.81 7.75 -3.88
CA LEU A 139 -6.51 8.51 -5.10
C LEU A 139 -7.60 9.54 -5.44
N MET A 140 -8.82 9.36 -4.94
CA MET A 140 -9.95 10.22 -5.27
C MET A 140 -9.78 11.67 -4.83
N GLY A 141 -9.23 11.91 -3.64
CA GLY A 141 -8.99 13.26 -3.13
C GLY A 141 -8.04 14.06 -4.04
N PRO A 142 -6.83 13.54 -4.32
CA PRO A 142 -5.93 14.15 -5.28
C PRO A 142 -6.50 14.24 -6.71
N ALA A 143 -7.17 13.20 -7.21
CA ALA A 143 -7.80 13.22 -8.53
C ALA A 143 -8.85 14.34 -8.66
N LYS A 144 -9.63 14.60 -7.60
CA LYS A 144 -10.57 15.73 -7.54
C LYS A 144 -9.84 17.08 -7.61
N LYS A 145 -8.68 17.22 -6.97
CA LYS A 145 -7.86 18.45 -7.05
C LYS A 145 -7.32 18.66 -8.47
N ILE A 146 -6.82 17.60 -9.11
CA ILE A 146 -6.35 17.63 -10.50
C ILE A 146 -7.52 18.03 -11.43
N GLY A 147 -8.66 17.35 -11.33
CA GLY A 147 -9.85 17.64 -12.14
C GLY A 147 -10.38 19.06 -11.93
N GLY A 148 -10.39 19.54 -10.68
CA GLY A 148 -10.75 20.91 -10.34
C GLY A 148 -9.79 21.94 -10.95
N CYS A 149 -8.48 21.70 -10.89
CA CYS A 149 -7.49 22.56 -11.52
C CYS A 149 -7.64 22.59 -13.05
N LEU A 150 -7.76 21.42 -13.69
CA LEU A 150 -7.95 21.31 -15.14
C LEU A 150 -9.21 22.04 -15.59
N THR A 151 -10.30 21.92 -14.83
CA THR A 151 -11.57 22.60 -15.13
C THR A 151 -11.42 24.11 -15.00
N LYS A 152 -10.82 24.61 -13.91
CA LYS A 152 -10.56 26.04 -13.74
C LYS A 152 -9.65 26.59 -14.84
N CYS A 153 -8.63 25.82 -15.24
CA CYS A 153 -7.76 26.21 -16.34
C CYS A 153 -8.52 26.25 -17.68
N ALA A 154 -9.33 25.24 -17.98
CA ALA A 154 -10.16 25.22 -19.17
C ALA A 154 -11.17 26.37 -19.20
N GLN A 155 -11.72 26.76 -18.03
CA GLN A 155 -12.59 27.93 -17.89
C GLN A 155 -11.84 29.26 -18.06
N ALA A 156 -10.58 29.34 -17.65
CA ALA A 156 -9.76 30.52 -17.86
C ALA A 156 -9.45 30.75 -19.35
N ASN A 157 -9.40 29.65 -20.12
CA ASN A 157 -9.26 29.68 -21.56
C ASN A 157 -10.61 30.05 -22.22
N SER A 158 -10.52 30.74 -23.37
CA SER A 158 -11.54 31.54 -24.05
C SER A 158 -12.98 31.01 -24.11
N CYS A 159 -13.18 29.70 -24.12
CA CYS A 159 -14.50 29.06 -24.27
C CYS A 159 -15.52 29.40 -23.17
N ALA A 160 -15.11 29.44 -21.90
CA ALA A 160 -16.07 29.72 -20.82
C ALA A 160 -16.45 31.20 -20.72
N LYS A 161 -15.70 32.08 -21.38
CA LYS A 161 -15.96 33.53 -21.42
C LYS A 161 -17.04 33.93 -22.43
N LEU A 162 -17.54 33.00 -23.24
CA LEU A 162 -18.55 33.27 -24.28
C LEU A 162 -19.93 33.69 -23.71
N GLY A 163 -20.15 33.56 -22.40
CA GLY A 163 -21.40 33.99 -21.76
C GLY A 163 -22.63 33.23 -22.25
N CYS A 164 -22.44 32.01 -22.76
CA CYS A 164 -23.48 31.16 -23.32
C CYS A 164 -23.36 29.70 -22.83
N GLY A 165 -24.41 28.91 -23.00
CA GLY A 165 -24.48 27.49 -22.64
C GLY A 165 -24.77 26.57 -23.84
N LEU A 166 -24.54 25.27 -23.67
CA LEU A 166 -24.90 24.24 -24.65
C LEU A 166 -26.18 23.53 -24.22
N ALA A 167 -27.03 23.15 -25.19
CA ALA A 167 -28.23 22.35 -24.97
C ALA A 167 -27.86 20.86 -24.76
N LEU A 168 -27.15 20.59 -23.67
CA LEU A 168 -26.73 19.24 -23.30
C LEU A 168 -27.83 18.50 -22.52
N PRO A 169 -27.88 17.16 -22.56
CA PRO A 169 -28.75 16.33 -21.72
C PRO A 169 -28.25 16.29 -20.27
N ALA A 170 -29.05 15.78 -19.32
CA ALA A 170 -28.69 15.71 -17.90
C ALA A 170 -27.27 15.13 -17.65
N ASP A 171 -26.59 15.58 -16.59
CA ASP A 171 -25.17 15.28 -16.33
C ASP A 171 -24.86 13.78 -16.27
N ASN A 172 -25.77 12.96 -15.75
CA ASN A 172 -25.65 11.51 -15.75
C ASN A 172 -25.65 10.92 -17.17
N ILE A 173 -26.47 11.45 -18.08
CA ILE A 173 -26.49 11.05 -19.50
C ILE A 173 -25.21 11.52 -20.20
N LEU A 174 -24.74 12.74 -19.90
CA LEU A 174 -23.49 13.28 -20.41
C LEU A 174 -22.31 12.36 -20.07
N VAL A 175 -22.17 12.01 -18.79
CA VAL A 175 -21.11 11.14 -18.27
C VAL A 175 -21.25 9.71 -18.81
N ALA A 176 -22.46 9.14 -18.83
CA ALA A 176 -22.68 7.79 -19.36
C ALA A 176 -22.34 7.70 -20.85
N THR A 177 -22.66 8.74 -21.63
CA THR A 177 -22.32 8.83 -23.05
C THR A 177 -20.81 8.99 -23.24
N ALA A 178 -20.16 9.86 -22.47
CA ALA A 178 -18.70 10.01 -22.49
C ALA A 178 -18.00 8.68 -22.17
N LYS A 179 -18.49 7.93 -21.17
CA LYS A 179 -18.01 6.58 -20.84
C LYS A 179 -18.17 5.61 -22.00
N ARG A 180 -19.35 5.56 -22.64
CA ARG A 180 -19.58 4.70 -23.82
C ARG A 180 -18.62 5.03 -24.96
N CYS A 181 -18.43 6.32 -25.23
CA CYS A 181 -17.50 6.81 -26.24
C CYS A 181 -16.04 6.50 -25.91
N ALA A 182 -15.65 6.55 -24.64
CA ALA A 182 -14.32 6.11 -24.21
C ALA A 182 -14.10 4.63 -24.53
N PHE A 183 -15.07 3.75 -24.23
CA PHE A 183 -14.98 2.34 -24.58
C PHE A 183 -14.89 2.12 -26.10
N GLN A 184 -15.70 2.83 -26.89
CA GLN A 184 -15.66 2.76 -28.36
C GLN A 184 -14.33 3.26 -28.95
N ALA A 185 -13.71 4.25 -28.30
CA ALA A 185 -12.38 4.73 -28.64
C ALA A 185 -11.24 3.80 -28.17
N GLY A 186 -11.56 2.65 -27.59
CA GLY A 186 -10.59 1.65 -27.16
C GLY A 186 -10.10 1.80 -25.71
N PHE A 187 -10.70 2.68 -24.88
CA PHE A 187 -10.46 2.66 -23.42
C PHE A 187 -11.14 1.45 -22.76
N ASN A 188 -10.66 0.26 -23.11
CA ASN A 188 -11.03 -0.98 -22.49
C ASN A 188 -10.14 -1.26 -21.26
N THR A 189 -10.37 -2.41 -20.62
CA THR A 189 -9.61 -2.82 -19.43
C THR A 189 -8.11 -2.96 -19.69
N ALA A 190 -7.68 -3.36 -20.90
CA ALA A 190 -6.27 -3.50 -21.23
C ALA A 190 -5.58 -2.13 -21.28
N VAL A 191 -6.19 -1.15 -21.95
CA VAL A 191 -5.67 0.23 -22.00
C VAL A 191 -5.70 0.87 -20.61
N ALA A 192 -6.76 0.64 -19.83
CA ALA A 192 -6.81 1.12 -18.44
C ALA A 192 -5.66 0.54 -17.58
N ARG A 193 -5.29 -0.74 -17.77
CA ARG A 193 -4.11 -1.33 -17.12
C ARG A 193 -2.80 -0.71 -17.61
N GLN A 194 -2.66 -0.44 -18.90
CA GLN A 194 -1.48 0.22 -19.46
C GLN A 194 -1.30 1.62 -18.88
N VAL A 195 -2.37 2.43 -18.86
CA VAL A 195 -2.38 3.76 -18.22
C VAL A 195 -2.01 3.66 -16.75
N CYS A 196 -2.61 2.71 -16.02
CA CYS A 196 -2.31 2.47 -14.61
C CYS A 196 -0.84 2.11 -14.38
N ASN A 197 -0.30 1.16 -15.15
CA ASN A 197 1.11 0.75 -15.06
C ASN A 197 2.05 1.90 -15.41
N CYS A 198 1.72 2.69 -16.43
CA CYS A 198 2.51 3.84 -16.82
C CYS A 198 2.53 4.90 -15.71
N LEU A 199 1.37 5.24 -15.13
CA LEU A 199 1.27 6.18 -14.01
C LEU A 199 1.96 5.65 -12.74
N ALA A 200 1.84 4.36 -12.47
CA ALA A 200 2.55 3.68 -11.39
C ALA A 200 4.08 3.82 -11.55
N ASN A 201 4.61 3.54 -12.75
CA ASN A 201 6.02 3.71 -13.10
C ASN A 201 6.44 5.18 -13.06
N ALA A 202 5.53 6.10 -13.37
CA ALA A 202 5.72 7.53 -13.19
C ALA A 202 5.68 7.95 -11.71
N GLY A 203 5.48 7.06 -10.74
CA GLY A 203 5.57 7.37 -9.31
C GLY A 203 4.23 7.56 -8.59
N VAL A 204 3.08 7.37 -9.25
CA VAL A 204 1.73 7.43 -8.65
C VAL A 204 1.45 6.24 -7.69
N ASN A 205 2.50 5.53 -7.25
CA ASN A 205 2.42 4.36 -6.39
C ASN A 205 2.16 4.73 -4.92
N THR A 206 0.91 5.07 -4.60
CA THR A 206 0.45 5.34 -3.22
C THR A 206 0.54 4.15 -2.27
N CYS A 207 0.87 2.94 -2.73
CA CYS A 207 1.07 1.75 -1.86
C CYS A 207 2.52 1.24 -1.77
N ALA A 208 3.37 1.50 -2.77
CA ALA A 208 4.77 1.08 -2.73
C ALA A 208 5.69 2.21 -2.22
N ASN A 209 5.47 3.45 -2.67
CA ASN A 209 6.18 4.62 -2.17
C ASN A 209 5.69 5.03 -0.77
N SER A 210 4.51 4.54 -0.36
CA SER A 210 4.01 4.71 1.00
C SER A 210 4.81 3.90 2.01
N ALA A 211 5.49 2.79 1.70
CA ALA A 211 6.19 2.05 2.74
C ALA A 211 7.36 2.89 3.30
N ALA A 212 8.27 3.36 2.44
CA ALA A 212 9.38 4.22 2.87
C ALA A 212 8.91 5.59 3.39
N THR A 213 7.93 6.21 2.73
CA THR A 213 7.40 7.51 3.17
C THR A 213 6.59 7.40 4.46
N SER A 214 5.81 6.33 4.65
CA SER A 214 5.09 6.09 5.91
C SER A 214 6.04 5.71 7.01
N ILE A 215 7.16 5.02 6.75
CA ILE A 215 8.19 4.78 7.77
C ILE A 215 8.71 6.11 8.30
N ASN A 216 9.06 7.06 7.42
CA ASN A 216 9.52 8.38 7.86
C ASN A 216 8.43 9.17 8.60
N GLN A 217 7.21 9.24 8.06
CA GLN A 217 6.10 9.92 8.73
C GLN A 217 5.72 9.27 10.07
N CYS A 218 5.82 7.94 10.16
CA CYS A 218 5.56 7.21 11.39
C CYS A 218 6.70 7.35 12.38
N ALA A 219 7.95 7.40 11.92
CA ALA A 219 9.09 7.73 12.77
C ALA A 219 8.88 9.12 13.38
N ASP A 220 8.45 10.10 12.60
CA ASP A 220 8.20 11.47 13.07
C ASP A 220 7.08 11.50 14.13
N ARG A 221 6.01 10.72 13.93
CA ARG A 221 4.94 10.56 14.95
C ARG A 221 5.40 9.80 16.19
N CYS A 222 6.37 8.90 16.05
CA CYS A 222 6.92 8.07 17.12
C CYS A 222 8.17 8.68 17.77
N GLN A 223 8.53 9.92 17.45
CA GLN A 223 9.75 10.58 17.92
C GLN A 223 9.93 10.53 19.44
N ALA A 224 8.84 10.64 20.22
CA ALA A 224 8.89 10.61 21.68
C ALA A 224 9.52 9.32 22.23
N HIS A 225 9.37 8.19 21.54
CA HIS A 225 9.99 6.94 21.95
C HIS A 225 11.49 6.87 21.64
N PHE A 226 11.95 7.59 20.61
CA PHE A 226 13.39 7.76 20.34
C PHE A 226 14.02 8.74 21.34
N THR A 227 13.34 9.83 21.67
CA THR A 227 13.82 10.78 22.69
C THR A 227 13.89 10.13 24.06
N ALA A 228 12.97 9.23 24.40
CA ALA A 228 13.01 8.45 25.65
C ALA A 228 14.22 7.50 25.74
N LEU A 229 14.90 7.22 24.62
CA LEU A 229 16.18 6.50 24.59
C LEU A 229 17.40 7.43 24.73
N GLY A 230 17.19 8.72 24.95
CA GLY A 230 18.25 9.73 24.96
C GLY A 230 18.69 10.18 23.56
N ALA A 231 18.01 9.74 22.50
CA ALA A 231 18.36 10.11 21.14
C ALA A 231 17.95 11.56 20.81
N ASN A 232 18.85 12.31 20.19
CA ASN A 232 18.52 13.41 19.31
C ASN A 232 17.79 12.85 18.08
N TYR A 233 16.47 13.02 18.05
CA TYR A 233 15.62 12.46 17.01
C TYR A 233 16.02 12.91 15.60
N ALA A 234 16.40 14.17 15.41
CA ALA A 234 16.80 14.68 14.10
C ALA A 234 18.05 13.97 13.58
N ALA A 235 19.07 13.78 14.43
CA ALA A 235 20.27 13.03 14.08
C ALA A 235 19.97 11.54 13.83
N ALA A 236 19.21 10.89 14.72
CA ALA A 236 18.83 9.49 14.58
C ALA A 236 18.02 9.23 13.30
N ARG A 237 17.14 10.18 12.92
CA ARG A 237 16.38 10.13 11.68
C ARG A 237 17.30 10.19 10.45
N GLN A 238 18.32 11.04 10.46
CA GLN A 238 19.29 11.10 9.35
C GLN A 238 20.04 9.77 9.20
N CYS A 239 20.39 9.10 10.31
CA CYS A 239 20.99 7.76 10.26
C CYS A 239 20.11 6.75 9.52
N ILE A 240 18.80 6.75 9.78
CA ILE A 240 17.86 5.82 9.12
C ILE A 240 17.67 6.19 7.64
N VAL A 241 17.52 7.48 7.35
CA VAL A 241 17.32 7.98 5.98
C VAL A 241 18.54 7.73 5.10
N ALA A 242 19.76 7.78 5.65
CA ALA A 242 20.98 7.44 4.92
C ALA A 242 20.96 6.02 4.31
N HIS A 243 20.20 5.10 4.92
CA HIS A 243 20.04 3.72 4.43
C HIS A 243 18.67 3.45 3.79
N GLN A 244 17.94 4.49 3.39
CA GLN A 244 16.60 4.36 2.80
C GLN A 244 16.61 3.51 1.51
N GLY A 245 17.70 3.55 0.74
CA GLY A 245 17.87 2.73 -0.46
C GLY A 245 17.84 1.23 -0.14
N GLN A 246 18.63 0.80 0.86
CA GLN A 246 18.68 -0.58 1.33
C GLN A 246 17.33 -1.01 1.93
N ILE A 247 16.67 -0.15 2.72
CA ILE A 247 15.34 -0.43 3.29
C ILE A 247 14.33 -0.69 2.17
N THR A 248 14.33 0.17 1.15
CA THR A 248 13.40 0.08 0.02
C THR A 248 13.67 -1.18 -0.81
N ALA A 249 14.94 -1.49 -1.09
CA ALA A 249 15.33 -2.70 -1.79
C ALA A 249 14.93 -3.97 -1.01
N ALA A 250 15.14 -3.99 0.31
CA ALA A 250 14.74 -5.10 1.18
C ALA A 250 13.22 -5.30 1.18
N ALA A 251 12.44 -4.22 1.27
CA ALA A 251 10.99 -4.27 1.24
C ALA A 251 10.46 -4.79 -0.10
N ASN A 252 11.06 -4.34 -1.21
CA ASN A 252 10.71 -4.80 -2.56
C ASN A 252 11.02 -6.30 -2.75
N CYS A 253 12.19 -6.75 -2.29
CA CYS A 253 12.54 -8.17 -2.28
C CYS A 253 11.56 -8.99 -1.44
N ALA A 254 11.20 -8.53 -0.23
CA ALA A 254 10.28 -9.27 0.63
C ALA A 254 8.91 -9.39 -0.04
N ARG A 255 8.41 -8.29 -0.64
CA ARG A 255 7.15 -8.27 -1.39
C ARG A 255 7.16 -9.26 -2.55
N SER A 256 8.22 -9.31 -3.38
CA SER A 256 8.29 -10.24 -4.50
C SER A 256 8.44 -11.70 -4.05
N SER A 257 9.06 -11.93 -2.90
CA SER A 257 9.30 -13.28 -2.36
C SER A 257 8.03 -13.99 -1.86
N PHE A 258 6.96 -13.26 -1.56
CA PHE A 258 5.69 -13.87 -1.09
C PHE A 258 4.72 -14.23 -2.22
N GLY A 259 5.07 -13.97 -3.49
CA GLY A 259 4.23 -14.30 -4.64
C GLY A 259 2.88 -13.57 -4.64
N ASN A 260 1.84 -14.24 -5.16
CA ASN A 260 0.47 -13.71 -5.18
C ASN A 260 -0.20 -13.83 -3.81
N ILE A 261 0.04 -12.84 -2.95
CA ILE A 261 -0.60 -12.70 -1.62
C ILE A 261 -2.04 -12.15 -1.67
N CYS A 262 -2.49 -11.73 -2.85
CA CYS A 262 -3.83 -11.20 -3.11
C CYS A 262 -4.68 -12.25 -3.83
N ALA A 263 -5.95 -12.37 -3.44
CA ALA A 263 -6.90 -13.19 -4.18
C ALA A 263 -7.23 -12.54 -5.54
N ASN A 264 -7.28 -13.35 -6.59
CA ASN A 264 -7.66 -12.89 -7.95
C ASN A 264 -9.17 -12.66 -8.10
N ALA A 265 -9.97 -13.17 -7.16
CA ALA A 265 -11.42 -13.01 -7.10
C ALA A 265 -11.89 -12.90 -5.63
N PRO A 266 -13.05 -12.27 -5.37
CA PRO A 266 -13.66 -12.26 -4.04
C PRO A 266 -13.99 -13.68 -3.55
N GLY A 267 -14.03 -13.88 -2.23
CA GLY A 267 -14.54 -15.12 -1.60
C GLY A 267 -13.47 -16.00 -0.95
N ALA A 268 -12.18 -15.82 -1.28
CA ALA A 268 -11.10 -16.49 -0.55
C ALA A 268 -10.96 -15.89 0.86
N THR A 269 -11.02 -16.75 1.88
CA THR A 269 -10.73 -16.37 3.27
C THR A 269 -9.27 -16.69 3.58
N VAL A 270 -8.65 -15.86 4.40
CA VAL A 270 -7.26 -16.04 4.86
C VAL A 270 -7.20 -15.87 6.37
N PRO A 271 -6.26 -16.54 7.06
CA PRO A 271 -6.07 -16.33 8.50
C PRO A 271 -5.83 -14.85 8.81
N LYS A 272 -6.59 -14.30 9.75
CA LYS A 272 -6.38 -12.93 10.22
C LYS A 272 -5.03 -12.86 10.94
N ARG A 273 -4.12 -12.02 10.43
CA ARG A 273 -2.84 -11.75 11.08
C ARG A 273 -2.92 -10.51 11.93
N TYR A 274 -2.24 -10.57 13.08
CA TYR A 274 -2.13 -9.48 14.02
C TYR A 274 -0.71 -8.90 13.93
N PRO A 275 -0.53 -7.58 13.79
CA PRO A 275 0.80 -6.96 13.76
C PRO A 275 1.69 -7.37 14.94
N GLU A 276 1.07 -7.62 16.09
CA GLU A 276 1.72 -8.04 17.33
C GLU A 276 2.42 -9.40 17.18
N THR A 277 1.84 -10.36 16.45
CA THR A 277 2.45 -11.70 16.29
C THR A 277 3.66 -11.65 15.36
N VAL A 278 3.58 -10.85 14.29
CA VAL A 278 4.73 -10.56 13.41
C VAL A 278 5.83 -9.84 14.17
N GLN A 279 5.47 -8.85 15.00
CA GLN A 279 6.42 -8.12 15.83
C GLN A 279 7.15 -9.05 16.81
N ILE A 280 6.44 -9.98 17.47
CA ILE A 280 7.05 -10.98 18.36
C ILE A 280 8.01 -11.88 17.59
N ALA A 281 7.62 -12.39 16.42
CA ALA A 281 8.50 -13.20 15.57
C ALA A 281 9.77 -12.42 15.16
N ALA A 282 9.63 -11.14 14.81
CA ALA A 282 10.76 -10.28 14.48
C ALA A 282 11.70 -10.09 15.67
N PHE A 283 11.17 -9.85 16.88
CA PHE A 283 11.99 -9.73 18.08
C PHE A 283 12.70 -11.03 18.45
N ARG A 284 12.05 -12.19 18.27
CA ARG A 284 12.72 -13.50 18.49
C ARG A 284 13.90 -13.69 17.55
N GLU A 285 13.75 -13.34 16.28
CA GLU A 285 14.85 -13.41 15.30
C GLU A 285 16.01 -12.46 15.67
N VAL A 286 15.69 -11.23 16.08
CA VAL A 286 16.69 -10.25 16.54
C VAL A 286 17.40 -10.73 17.80
N GLN A 287 16.68 -11.26 18.78
CA GLN A 287 17.27 -11.85 19.99
C GLN A 287 18.22 -13.00 19.65
N GLY A 288 17.86 -13.85 18.68
CA GLY A 288 18.75 -14.91 18.19
C GLY A 288 20.05 -14.36 17.58
N MET A 289 19.99 -13.22 16.85
CA MET A 289 21.19 -12.56 16.32
C MET A 289 22.07 -11.96 17.42
N ILE A 290 21.44 -11.33 18.41
CA ILE A 290 22.13 -10.74 19.56
C ILE A 290 22.80 -11.80 20.42
N ALA A 291 22.11 -12.91 20.70
CA ALA A 291 22.65 -14.01 21.49
C ALA A 291 23.88 -14.63 20.81
N ARG A 292 23.83 -14.83 19.49
CA ARG A 292 24.99 -15.28 18.70
C ARG A 292 26.16 -14.29 18.70
N SER A 293 25.90 -13.02 18.98
CA SER A 293 26.93 -11.98 19.11
C SER A 293 27.46 -11.84 20.54
N GLY A 294 26.96 -12.63 21.51
CA GLY A 294 27.35 -12.52 22.92
C GLY A 294 26.82 -11.26 23.62
N LEU A 295 25.81 -10.58 23.04
CA LEU A 295 25.33 -9.27 23.47
C LEU A 295 24.01 -9.31 24.27
N THR A 296 23.64 -10.48 24.79
CA THR A 296 22.31 -10.71 25.39
C THR A 296 22.03 -9.78 26.56
N ALA A 297 23.02 -9.58 27.45
CA ALA A 297 22.86 -8.74 28.64
C ALA A 297 22.68 -7.26 28.28
N GLN A 298 23.49 -6.74 27.37
CA GLN A 298 23.43 -5.34 26.91
C GLN A 298 22.14 -5.06 26.14
N ALA A 299 21.69 -6.03 25.33
CA ALA A 299 20.48 -5.89 24.54
C ALA A 299 19.18 -5.91 25.36
N GLN A 300 19.14 -6.60 26.51
CA GLN A 300 17.92 -6.68 27.33
C GLN A 300 17.40 -5.29 27.71
N ALA A 301 18.30 -4.35 28.02
CA ALA A 301 17.93 -2.97 28.34
C ALA A 301 17.31 -2.21 27.15
N LEU A 302 17.65 -2.58 25.90
CA LEU A 302 17.13 -1.97 24.68
C LEU A 302 15.79 -2.58 24.22
N MET A 303 15.47 -3.80 24.63
CA MET A 303 14.29 -4.52 24.15
C MET A 303 12.97 -3.82 24.51
N GLY A 304 12.86 -3.25 25.71
CA GLY A 304 11.67 -2.53 26.15
C GLY A 304 11.39 -1.30 25.28
N PRO A 305 12.33 -0.35 25.16
CA PRO A 305 12.20 0.79 24.27
C PRO A 305 12.02 0.40 22.80
N ALA A 306 12.76 -0.59 22.29
CA ALA A 306 12.62 -1.06 20.91
C ALA A 306 11.20 -1.60 20.63
N ARG A 307 10.59 -2.32 21.58
CA ARG A 307 9.18 -2.76 21.47
C ARG A 307 8.21 -1.59 21.41
N LYS A 308 8.43 -0.53 22.19
CA LYS A 308 7.60 0.69 22.15
C LYS A 308 7.70 1.41 20.80
N ILE A 309 8.93 1.59 20.29
CA ILE A 309 9.18 2.18 18.97
C ILE A 309 8.52 1.33 17.89
N GLY A 310 8.80 0.01 17.86
CA GLY A 310 8.24 -0.91 16.87
C GLY A 310 6.72 -0.97 16.92
N GLY A 311 6.12 -0.98 18.11
CA GLY A 311 4.67 -0.99 18.30
C GLY A 311 4.02 0.32 17.82
N CYS A 312 4.65 1.46 18.09
CA CYS A 312 4.20 2.75 17.59
C CYS A 312 4.27 2.81 16.06
N LEU A 313 5.40 2.41 15.46
CA LEU A 313 5.58 2.37 14.01
C LEU A 313 4.57 1.42 13.35
N ALA A 314 4.34 0.24 13.91
CA ALA A 314 3.37 -0.73 13.40
C ALA A 314 1.94 -0.16 13.45
N LYS A 315 1.52 0.43 14.58
CA LYS A 315 0.19 1.06 14.71
C LYS A 315 0.03 2.25 13.76
N CYS A 316 1.06 3.07 13.62
CA CYS A 316 1.04 4.20 12.69
C CYS A 316 0.97 3.73 11.23
N ALA A 317 1.78 2.74 10.85
CA ALA A 317 1.71 2.14 9.53
C ALA A 317 0.33 1.53 9.29
N GLN A 318 -0.24 0.83 10.26
CA GLN A 318 -1.60 0.28 10.17
C GLN A 318 -2.66 1.39 9.97
N ALA A 319 -2.53 2.53 10.66
CA ALA A 319 -3.43 3.67 10.53
C ALA A 319 -3.34 4.35 9.15
N ASN A 320 -2.14 4.33 8.53
CA ASN A 320 -1.84 4.99 7.26
C ASN A 320 -1.79 4.02 6.05
N SER A 321 -1.99 2.72 6.25
CA SER A 321 -1.84 1.69 5.21
C SER A 321 -3.16 1.07 4.77
N CYS A 322 -3.02 0.15 3.82
CA CYS A 322 -4.03 -0.81 3.37
C CYS A 322 -4.56 -1.77 4.45
N ALA A 323 -4.17 -1.63 5.73
CA ALA A 323 -4.70 -2.47 6.80
C ALA A 323 -6.16 -2.12 7.19
N LYS A 324 -6.68 -0.97 6.77
CA LYS A 324 -8.12 -0.64 6.87
C LYS A 324 -8.97 -1.25 5.76
N LEU A 325 -8.35 -1.90 4.77
CA LEU A 325 -9.10 -2.68 3.80
C LEU A 325 -9.65 -3.88 4.57
N GLY A 326 -10.96 -4.10 4.56
CA GLY A 326 -11.62 -5.24 5.24
C GLY A 326 -11.27 -6.61 4.66
N CYS A 327 -10.04 -6.78 4.17
CA CYS A 327 -9.50 -7.99 3.54
C CYS A 327 -8.15 -8.33 4.17
N GLY A 328 -7.89 -9.62 4.37
CA GLY A 328 -6.58 -10.13 4.78
C GLY A 328 -5.68 -10.42 3.59
N LEU A 329 -4.38 -10.57 3.84
CA LEU A 329 -3.40 -11.05 2.85
C LEU A 329 -3.09 -12.53 3.12
N ALA A 330 -2.93 -13.32 2.05
CA ALA A 330 -2.52 -14.73 2.12
C ALA A 330 -1.01 -14.84 2.42
N LEU A 331 -0.60 -14.39 3.61
CA LEU A 331 0.79 -14.39 4.03
C LEU A 331 1.17 -15.74 4.67
N PRO A 332 2.43 -16.21 4.50
CA PRO A 332 2.92 -17.39 5.21
C PRO A 332 3.07 -17.12 6.70
N ALA A 333 3.37 -18.15 7.49
CA ALA A 333 3.58 -18.03 8.94
C ALA A 333 4.58 -16.92 9.31
N ASP A 334 4.40 -16.29 10.48
CA ASP A 334 5.13 -15.07 10.86
C ASP A 334 6.66 -15.27 10.90
N ASN A 335 7.11 -16.47 11.29
CA ASN A 335 8.52 -16.86 11.25
C ASN A 335 9.08 -16.93 9.81
N ILE A 336 8.29 -17.39 8.84
CA ILE A 336 8.67 -17.41 7.42
C ILE A 336 8.69 -15.98 6.88
N LEU A 337 7.74 -15.14 7.30
CA LEU A 337 7.68 -13.74 6.89
C LEU A 337 8.92 -12.98 7.39
N VAL A 338 9.27 -13.13 8.67
CA VAL A 338 10.44 -12.51 9.29
C VAL A 338 11.74 -13.04 8.71
N SER A 339 11.87 -14.36 8.52
CA SER A 339 13.09 -14.95 7.95
C SER A 339 13.30 -14.54 6.49
N THR A 340 12.22 -14.40 5.72
CA THR A 340 12.26 -13.89 4.34
C THR A 340 12.63 -12.42 4.31
N ALA A 341 12.03 -11.60 5.18
CA ALA A 341 12.41 -10.19 5.33
C ALA A 341 13.90 -10.03 5.70
N LYS A 342 14.42 -10.87 6.60
CA LYS A 342 15.86 -10.90 6.95
C LYS A 342 16.74 -11.26 5.76
N ARG A 343 16.41 -12.32 5.02
CA ARG A 343 17.16 -12.71 3.80
C ARG A 343 17.18 -11.57 2.78
N CYS A 344 16.04 -10.93 2.57
CA CYS A 344 15.91 -9.79 1.69
C CYS A 344 16.70 -8.57 2.15
N ALA A 345 16.70 -8.26 3.46
CA ALA A 345 17.52 -7.20 4.03
C ALA A 345 19.01 -7.44 3.74
N ILE A 346 19.50 -8.65 4.00
CA ILE A 346 20.90 -9.00 3.72
C ILE A 346 21.21 -8.87 2.22
N SER A 347 20.34 -9.37 1.34
CA SER A 347 20.51 -9.24 -0.11
C SER A 347 20.49 -7.79 -0.61
N ALA A 348 19.80 -6.90 0.12
CA ALA A 348 19.76 -5.47 -0.13
C ALA A 348 20.95 -4.71 0.45
N GLY A 349 21.94 -5.42 1.03
CA GLY A 349 23.15 -4.82 1.57
C GLY A 349 23.14 -4.56 3.07
N PHE A 350 22.13 -5.01 3.83
CA PHE A 350 22.20 -5.01 5.30
C PHE A 350 23.12 -6.12 5.81
N ASN A 351 24.41 -5.88 5.64
CA ASN A 351 25.49 -6.72 6.16
C ASN A 351 26.02 -6.17 7.48
N THR A 352 27.02 -6.85 8.07
CA THR A 352 27.65 -6.42 9.31
C THR A 352 28.18 -4.98 9.27
N PRO A 353 28.99 -4.56 8.27
CA PRO A 353 29.45 -3.17 8.17
C PRO A 353 28.32 -2.14 8.25
N VAL A 354 27.25 -2.30 7.47
CA VAL A 354 26.11 -1.38 7.47
C VAL A 354 25.39 -1.38 8.81
N ALA A 355 25.24 -2.53 9.46
CA ALA A 355 24.63 -2.59 10.79
C ALA A 355 25.47 -1.88 11.86
N ARG A 356 26.81 -1.96 11.78
CA ARG A 356 27.71 -1.22 12.66
C ARG A 356 27.68 0.28 12.38
N GLU A 357 27.62 0.69 11.12
CA GLU A 357 27.47 2.09 10.70
C GLU A 357 26.18 2.68 11.29
N ILE A 358 25.04 2.00 11.11
CA ILE A 358 23.76 2.42 11.69
C ILE A 358 23.85 2.51 13.21
N CYS A 359 24.43 1.50 13.86
CA CYS A 359 24.60 1.48 15.32
C CYS A 359 25.43 2.66 15.80
N ASN A 360 26.61 2.89 15.19
CA ASN A 360 27.51 3.99 15.54
C ASN A 360 26.85 5.35 15.29
N CYS A 361 26.09 5.49 14.19
CA CYS A 361 25.33 6.70 13.91
C CYS A 361 24.26 6.95 14.98
N LEU A 362 23.51 5.93 15.40
CA LEU A 362 22.50 6.05 16.47
C LEU A 362 23.14 6.32 17.85
N ALA A 363 24.29 5.72 18.15
CA ALA A 363 25.05 5.98 19.36
C ALA A 363 25.52 7.45 19.39
N ASN A 364 26.04 7.97 18.27
CA ASN A 364 26.42 9.37 18.12
C ASN A 364 25.22 10.32 18.15
N ALA A 365 24.05 9.85 17.74
CA ALA A 365 22.79 10.58 17.89
C ALA A 365 22.28 10.60 19.34
N GLY A 366 22.98 10.02 20.32
CA GLY A 366 22.63 10.11 21.75
C GLY A 366 22.10 8.81 22.37
N VAL A 367 21.95 7.73 21.59
CA VAL A 367 21.60 6.41 22.14
C VAL A 367 22.85 5.74 22.72
N SER A 368 23.39 6.32 23.79
CA SER A 368 24.70 5.95 24.36
C SER A 368 24.81 4.47 24.77
N ILE A 369 23.69 3.85 25.14
CA ILE A 369 23.62 2.41 25.48
C ILE A 369 24.01 1.48 24.32
N LEU A 370 23.94 1.96 23.07
CA LEU A 370 24.37 1.18 21.90
C LEU A 370 25.88 1.13 21.73
N ARG A 371 26.62 2.12 22.26
CA ARG A 371 28.06 2.27 22.02
C ARG A 371 28.88 1.00 22.32
N PRO A 372 28.72 0.30 23.46
CA PRO A 372 29.47 -0.93 23.71
C PRO A 372 29.03 -2.12 22.85
N MET A 373 27.93 -2.00 22.09
CA MET A 373 27.42 -3.08 21.23
C MET A 373 27.89 -2.93 19.78
N CYS A 374 28.13 -1.69 19.31
CA CYS A 374 28.27 -1.41 17.89
C CYS A 374 29.43 -2.16 17.22
N ASP A 375 30.55 -2.36 17.91
CA ASP A 375 31.70 -3.08 17.35
C ASP A 375 31.53 -4.61 17.37
N HIS A 376 30.60 -5.11 18.19
CA HIS A 376 30.33 -6.53 18.38
C HIS A 376 29.13 -7.04 17.60
N ILE A 377 28.35 -6.16 16.93
CA ILE A 377 27.25 -6.60 16.07
C ILE A 377 27.81 -7.41 14.91
N VAL A 378 27.25 -8.60 14.70
CA VAL A 378 27.53 -9.47 13.56
C VAL A 378 26.21 -9.94 12.94
N ILE A 379 25.98 -9.61 11.67
CA ILE A 379 24.91 -10.19 10.85
C ILE A 379 25.50 -11.37 10.10
N SER A 380 25.30 -12.58 10.61
CA SER A 380 25.73 -13.82 9.96
C SER A 380 24.59 -14.47 9.17
N PHE A 381 24.93 -15.00 7.99
CA PHE A 381 24.06 -15.88 7.22
C PHE A 381 24.15 -17.28 7.85
N LEU A 382 23.02 -17.88 8.19
CA LEU A 382 22.91 -19.24 8.72
C LEU A 382 23.34 -20.34 7.73
N ARG A 383 24.02 -20.00 6.62
CA ARG A 383 24.61 -20.98 5.70
C ARG A 383 25.63 -21.88 6.41
N HIS A 384 26.23 -21.40 7.51
CA HIS A 384 27.27 -22.13 8.21
C HIS A 384 26.79 -23.27 9.12
N GLU A 385 25.55 -23.31 9.59
CA GLU A 385 25.11 -24.48 10.39
C GLU A 385 24.80 -25.68 9.52
N LEU A 386 24.20 -25.49 8.34
CA LEU A 386 24.00 -26.60 7.41
C LEU A 386 25.34 -27.15 6.91
N LEU A 387 26.30 -26.28 6.56
CA LEU A 387 27.65 -26.69 6.17
C LEU A 387 28.44 -27.29 7.33
N ARG A 388 28.33 -26.80 8.57
CA ARG A 388 29.02 -27.41 9.72
C ARG A 388 28.44 -28.77 10.12
N ILE A 389 27.13 -28.98 9.97
CA ILE A 389 26.52 -30.30 10.18
C ILE A 389 26.93 -31.24 9.06
N ILE A 390 26.97 -30.77 7.80
CA ILE A 390 27.43 -31.55 6.66
C ILE A 390 28.93 -31.89 6.78
N ASP A 391 29.79 -30.93 7.15
CA ASP A 391 31.24 -31.13 7.32
C ASP A 391 31.56 -32.00 8.56
N ALA A 392 30.83 -31.83 9.68
CA ALA A 392 30.99 -32.70 10.85
C ALA A 392 30.49 -34.13 10.61
N MET A 393 29.53 -34.33 9.70
CA MET A 393 29.09 -35.65 9.26
C MET A 393 30.05 -36.28 8.24
N PHE A 394 30.72 -35.48 7.40
CA PHE A 394 31.68 -35.97 6.40
C PHE A 394 33.08 -36.30 6.97
N ILE A 395 33.47 -35.73 8.10
CA ILE A 395 34.79 -35.97 8.71
C ILE A 395 34.89 -37.32 9.45
N CYS A 396 33.76 -38.01 9.74
CA CYS A 396 33.77 -39.19 10.61
C CYS A 396 33.52 -40.55 9.92
N LEU A 397 33.29 -40.62 8.61
CA LEU A 397 33.02 -41.91 7.93
C LEU A 397 33.67 -41.97 6.53
N PRO A 398 34.48 -43.01 6.22
CA PRO A 398 34.94 -43.25 4.85
C PRO A 398 33.80 -43.92 4.09
N ILE A 399 33.09 -43.16 3.26
CA ILE A 399 31.99 -43.68 2.44
C ILE A 399 32.28 -43.40 0.98
N THR A 400 32.05 -44.40 0.14
CA THR A 400 32.22 -44.29 -1.32
C THR A 400 31.08 -43.46 -1.93
N ASP A 401 31.32 -42.79 -3.06
CA ASP A 401 30.35 -41.84 -3.69
C ASP A 401 28.95 -42.45 -3.91
N LYS A 402 28.85 -43.75 -4.18
CA LYS A 402 27.55 -44.44 -4.33
C LYS A 402 26.78 -44.64 -3.02
N GLN A 403 27.48 -44.76 -1.89
CA GLN A 403 26.85 -44.88 -0.57
C GLN A 403 26.45 -43.51 -0.01
N ALA A 404 27.11 -42.42 -0.43
CA ALA A 404 26.77 -41.06 -0.04
C ALA A 404 25.37 -40.65 -0.54
N ASP A 405 25.00 -41.01 -1.77
CA ASP A 405 23.69 -40.66 -2.33
C ASP A 405 22.53 -41.44 -1.70
N GLN A 406 22.72 -42.74 -1.42
CA GLN A 406 21.72 -43.55 -0.70
C GLN A 406 21.58 -43.14 0.77
N LEU A 407 22.70 -42.78 1.42
CA LEU A 407 22.69 -42.30 2.79
C LEU A 407 22.05 -40.91 2.88
N ALA A 408 22.31 -40.00 1.94
CA ALA A 408 21.71 -38.67 1.90
C ALA A 408 20.19 -38.72 1.70
N ALA A 409 19.68 -39.62 0.84
CA ALA A 409 18.25 -39.81 0.65
C ALA A 409 17.56 -40.37 1.91
N SER A 410 18.16 -41.39 2.54
CA SER A 410 17.67 -41.99 3.79
C SER A 410 17.78 -41.03 4.99
N LEU A 411 18.85 -40.22 5.07
CA LEU A 411 19.00 -39.21 6.12
C LEU A 411 18.02 -38.05 5.94
N ALA A 412 17.78 -37.60 4.72
CA ALA A 412 16.84 -36.51 4.46
C ALA A 412 15.42 -36.89 4.93
N GLU A 413 14.99 -38.12 4.65
CA GLU A 413 13.71 -38.65 5.11
C GLU A 413 13.66 -38.81 6.64
N LYS A 414 14.71 -39.39 7.24
CA LYS A 414 14.78 -39.59 8.70
C LYS A 414 14.93 -38.29 9.49
N VAL A 415 15.67 -37.31 8.97
CA VAL A 415 15.84 -35.97 9.57
C VAL A 415 14.57 -35.15 9.43
N ALA A 416 13.85 -35.25 8.31
CA ALA A 416 12.53 -34.63 8.16
C ALA A 416 11.53 -35.19 9.19
N VAL A 417 11.46 -36.52 9.34
CA VAL A 417 10.60 -37.18 10.33
C VAL A 417 11.04 -36.86 11.78
N ALA A 418 12.34 -36.79 12.04
CA ALA A 418 12.86 -36.42 13.36
C ALA A 418 12.58 -34.96 13.71
N LEU A 419 12.71 -34.02 12.75
CA LEU A 419 12.37 -32.61 12.94
C LEU A 419 10.87 -32.40 13.11
N GLU A 420 10.04 -33.13 12.37
CA GLU A 420 8.58 -33.07 12.50
C GLU A 420 8.13 -33.60 13.87
N LYS A 421 8.70 -34.74 14.32
CA LYS A 421 8.48 -35.27 15.68
C LYS A 421 9.02 -34.34 16.77
N HIS A 422 10.20 -33.75 16.59
CA HIS A 422 10.77 -32.80 17.55
C HIS A 422 9.92 -31.52 17.68
N TYR A 423 9.33 -31.05 16.57
CA TYR A 423 8.47 -29.87 16.56
C TYR A 423 7.08 -30.15 17.17
N VAL A 424 6.51 -31.33 16.91
CA VAL A 424 5.25 -31.79 17.52
C VAL A 424 5.41 -32.07 19.03
N VAL A 425 6.52 -32.66 19.44
CA VAL A 425 6.82 -32.98 20.85
C VAL A 425 7.16 -31.73 21.66
N LYS A 426 7.92 -30.77 21.10
CA LYS A 426 8.19 -29.48 21.76
C LYS A 426 6.91 -28.66 22.00
N LYS A 427 5.91 -28.79 21.11
CA LYS A 427 4.57 -28.23 21.34
C LYS A 427 3.76 -28.96 22.41
N ARG A 428 4.02 -30.24 22.67
CA ARG A 428 3.37 -31.01 23.75
C ARG A 428 3.97 -30.74 25.13
N THR A 429 5.29 -30.51 25.23
CA THR A 429 5.96 -30.12 26.49
C THR A 429 5.54 -28.74 27.00
N GLU A 430 5.06 -27.84 26.12
CA GLU A 430 4.47 -26.55 26.54
C GLU A 430 3.02 -26.70 27.06
N PHE A 431 2.35 -27.83 26.80
CA PHE A 431 0.95 -28.07 27.17
C PHE A 431 0.75 -29.05 28.34
N TYR A 432 1.70 -29.97 28.53
CA TYR A 432 1.69 -30.95 29.63
C TYR A 432 2.98 -30.74 30.41
N ASN A 433 2.89 -30.31 31.68
CA ASN A 433 4.01 -30.06 32.60
C ASN A 433 4.88 -31.31 32.81
N ILE A 434 5.73 -31.63 31.86
CA ILE A 434 6.71 -32.73 31.93
C ILE A 434 8.06 -32.12 32.27
N THR A 435 8.78 -32.71 33.22
CA THR A 435 10.09 -32.19 33.66
C THR A 435 11.19 -32.57 32.67
N GLU A 436 12.27 -31.78 32.63
CA GLU A 436 13.44 -32.01 31.77
C GLU A 436 14.03 -33.43 31.94
N ALA A 437 14.03 -33.96 33.16
CA ALA A 437 14.47 -35.32 33.46
C ALA A 437 13.56 -36.41 32.84
N GLN A 438 12.24 -36.19 32.79
CA GLN A 438 11.31 -37.11 32.13
C GLN A 438 11.45 -37.08 30.61
N PHE A 439 11.78 -35.90 30.06
CA PHE A 439 12.10 -35.74 28.65
C PHE A 439 13.39 -36.49 28.28
N ASP A 440 14.47 -36.31 29.06
CA ASP A 440 15.74 -36.99 28.81
C ASP A 440 15.63 -38.51 28.93
N ALA A 441 14.82 -39.02 29.87
CA ALA A 441 14.55 -40.46 30.01
C ALA A 441 13.81 -41.02 28.78
N ALA A 442 12.78 -40.33 28.29
CA ALA A 442 12.04 -40.74 27.09
C ALA A 442 12.89 -40.66 25.82
N PHE A 443 13.77 -39.65 25.74
CA PHE A 443 14.67 -39.47 24.61
C PHE A 443 15.78 -40.52 24.59
N LYS A 444 16.28 -40.93 25.77
CA LYS A 444 17.24 -42.03 25.91
C LYS A 444 16.64 -43.36 25.45
N GLN A 445 15.38 -43.63 25.78
CA GLN A 445 14.65 -44.82 25.33
C GLN A 445 14.52 -44.86 23.80
N LEU A 446 14.17 -43.73 23.17
CA LEU A 446 14.04 -43.61 21.71
C LEU A 446 15.38 -43.79 20.97
N ARG A 447 16.48 -43.36 21.59
CA ARG A 447 17.84 -43.50 21.03
C ARG A 447 18.28 -44.96 20.99
N ILE A 448 17.90 -45.74 22.00
CA ILE A 448 18.13 -47.19 22.07
C ILE A 448 17.32 -47.90 20.98
N GLU A 449 16.03 -47.55 20.82
CA GLU A 449 15.15 -48.18 19.82
C GLU A 449 15.50 -47.86 18.36
N LEU A 450 16.02 -46.66 18.07
CA LEU A 450 16.28 -46.24 16.68
C LEU A 450 17.70 -46.55 16.18
N ILE A 451 18.66 -46.70 17.08
CA ILE A 451 20.08 -46.81 16.71
C ILE A 451 20.68 -48.15 17.15
N GLY A 452 20.05 -48.88 18.08
CA GLY A 452 20.49 -50.20 18.52
C GLY A 452 21.86 -50.20 19.21
N ILE A 453 22.24 -49.09 19.83
CA ILE A 453 23.48 -48.93 20.59
C ILE A 453 23.09 -48.57 22.02
N GLU A 454 23.50 -49.41 22.98
CA GLU A 454 23.35 -49.19 24.43
C GLU A 454 24.19 -48.03 24.95
#